data_AF-A0A8J3Q5P1-F1
#
_entry.id   AF-A0A8J3Q5P1-F1
#
_cell.length_a   1.000
_cell.length_b   1.000
_cell.length_c   1.000
_cell.angle_alpha   90.00
_cell.angle_beta   90.00
_cell.angle_gamma   90.00
#
_symmetry.space_group_name_H-M   'P 1'
#
loop_
_entity.id
_entity.type
_entity.pdbx_description
1 polymer ?
#
loop_
_entity_poly.entity_id
_entity_poly.type
_entity_poly.pdbx_seq_one_letter_code
_entity_poly.pdbx_strand_id
1 'polypeptide(L)'
;MRTVVDKGVYVEAVFTYYSDRTVKVTSQSLKIDGQIFLLSDLGDVWHSESEPESSGSRRKGREIWAIWRGEERMLLRVTDKTRFGQIYRAIQRTLEQHPR
;
A
#
# COMPACT_ATOMS: atom_id res chain seq x y z
N MET A 1 -9.26 14.89 -5.59
CA MET A 1 -8.78 16.27 -5.30
C MET A 1 -7.70 16.62 -6.32
N ARG A 2 -8.00 17.48 -7.30
CA ARG A 2 -7.03 17.98 -8.30
C ARG A 2 -6.68 19.43 -7.93
N THR A 3 -5.39 19.80 -8.01
CA THR A 3 -4.82 21.06 -8.53
C THR A 3 -3.49 21.39 -7.84
N VAL A 4 -2.41 21.57 -8.62
CA VAL A 4 -1.39 22.62 -8.43
C VAL A 4 -1.01 23.16 -9.82
N VAL A 5 -0.90 24.47 -9.94
CA VAL A 5 -0.79 25.24 -11.19
C VAL A 5 0.67 25.62 -11.45
N ASP A 6 1.22 25.22 -12.60
CA ASP A 6 2.21 26.00 -13.37
C ASP A 6 2.15 25.61 -14.86
N LYS A 7 1.96 26.61 -15.74
CA LYS A 7 2.05 26.54 -17.21
C LYS A 7 1.19 25.51 -17.98
N GLY A 8 -0.12 25.43 -17.72
CA GLY A 8 -1.09 24.84 -18.66
C GLY A 8 -0.96 23.33 -18.93
N VAL A 9 -0.08 22.63 -18.21
CA VAL A 9 0.01 21.17 -18.21
C VAL A 9 -0.63 20.66 -16.92
N TYR A 10 -1.73 19.90 -17.05
CA TYR A 10 -2.35 19.22 -15.92
C TYR A 10 -1.42 18.12 -15.43
N VAL A 11 -0.60 18.41 -14.42
CA VAL A 11 0.04 17.36 -13.62
C VAL A 11 -0.91 17.02 -12.48
N GLU A 12 -1.36 15.76 -12.41
CA GLU A 12 -2.06 15.31 -11.20
C GLU A 12 -1.09 15.41 -10.03
N ALA A 13 -1.45 16.23 -9.04
CA ALA A 13 -0.68 16.34 -7.82
C ALA A 13 -0.60 14.96 -7.15
N VAL A 14 0.61 14.44 -7.00
CA VAL A 14 0.86 13.17 -6.32
C VAL A 14 0.91 13.42 -4.82
N PHE A 15 -0.14 13.03 -4.11
CA PHE A 15 -0.18 13.10 -2.65
C PHE A 15 0.51 11.88 -2.06
N THR A 16 1.31 12.06 -1.01
CA THR A 16 1.91 10.96 -0.25
C THR A 16 1.12 10.77 1.05
N TYR A 17 0.53 9.59 1.23
CA TYR A 17 -0.26 9.23 2.43
C TYR A 17 0.58 8.54 3.49
N TYR A 18 1.67 7.89 3.08
CA TYR A 18 2.64 7.26 3.97
C TYR A 18 3.99 7.20 3.28
N SER A 19 5.08 7.37 4.03
CA SER A 19 6.43 7.12 3.55
C SER A 19 7.34 6.73 4.70
N ASP A 20 8.09 5.66 4.51
CA ASP A 20 9.28 5.32 5.28
C ASP A 20 10.39 4.83 4.35
N ARG A 21 11.39 4.12 4.89
CA ARG A 21 12.54 3.62 4.12
C ARG A 21 12.16 2.53 3.11
N THR A 22 11.11 1.75 3.38
CA THR A 22 10.76 0.59 2.54
C THR A 22 9.39 0.71 1.88
N VAL A 23 8.50 1.55 2.40
CA VAL A 23 7.13 1.70 1.90
C VAL A 23 6.83 3.17 1.60
N LYS A 24 6.26 3.42 0.42
CA LYS A 24 5.66 4.72 0.07
C LYS A 24 4.28 4.50 -0.52
N VAL A 25 3.27 5.14 0.06
CA VAL A 25 1.89 5.12 -0.42
C VAL A 25 1.58 6.49 -0.98
N THR A 26 1.24 6.54 -2.25
CA THR A 26 0.87 7.77 -2.95
C THR A 26 -0.51 7.66 -3.57
N SER A 27 -1.11 8.76 -4.01
CA SER A 27 -2.35 8.78 -4.79
C SER A 27 -2.28 8.03 -6.14
N GLN A 28 -1.12 7.53 -6.56
CA GLN A 28 -0.94 6.82 -7.83
C GLN A 28 -0.35 5.41 -7.70
N SER A 29 0.47 5.17 -6.66
CA SER A 29 1.19 3.91 -6.51
C SER A 29 1.52 3.57 -5.06
N LEU A 30 1.65 2.26 -4.81
CA LEU A 30 2.34 1.69 -3.66
C LEU A 30 3.75 1.31 -4.08
N LYS A 31 4.76 1.85 -3.43
CA LYS A 31 6.14 1.38 -3.54
C LYS A 31 6.46 0.57 -2.28
N ILE A 32 6.89 -0.69 -2.44
CA ILE A 32 7.23 -1.59 -1.34
C ILE A 32 8.54 -2.29 -1.70
N ASP A 33 9.57 -2.13 -0.86
CA ASP A 33 10.90 -2.72 -1.04
C ASP A 33 11.49 -2.51 -2.45
N GLY A 34 11.19 -1.36 -3.06
CA GLY A 34 11.63 -1.01 -4.41
C GLY A 34 10.66 -1.40 -5.53
N GLN A 35 9.75 -2.35 -5.30
CA GLN A 35 8.71 -2.72 -6.24
C GLN A 35 7.58 -1.69 -6.26
N ILE A 36 7.06 -1.38 -7.45
CA ILE A 36 5.98 -0.41 -7.64
C ILE A 36 4.72 -1.13 -8.10
N PHE A 37 3.62 -0.90 -7.39
CA PHE A 37 2.27 -1.35 -7.72
C PHE A 37 1.43 -0.11 -8.02
N LEU A 38 0.97 0.03 -9.26
CA LEU A 38 0.04 1.10 -9.63
C LEU A 38 -1.32 0.85 -8.96
N LEU A 39 -1.94 1.89 -8.41
CA LEU A 39 -3.25 1.74 -7.78
C LEU A 39 -4.33 1.31 -8.78
N SER A 40 -4.21 1.72 -10.04
CA SER A 40 -5.09 1.26 -11.12
C SER A 40 -5.09 -0.26 -11.27
N ASP A 41 -3.94 -0.90 -11.00
CA ASP A 41 -3.74 -2.34 -11.17
C ASP A 41 -4.13 -3.14 -9.91
N LEU A 42 -4.39 -2.46 -8.78
CA LEU A 42 -4.75 -3.08 -7.50
C LEU A 42 -6.27 -3.21 -7.35
N GLY A 43 -6.74 -4.46 -7.24
CA GLY A 43 -8.11 -4.78 -6.84
C GLY A 43 -8.25 -4.75 -5.33
N ASP A 44 -8.97 -5.73 -4.78
CA ASP A 44 -9.22 -5.82 -3.35
C ASP A 44 -7.91 -5.87 -2.57
N VAL A 45 -7.90 -5.18 -1.43
CA VAL A 45 -6.79 -5.17 -0.47
C VAL A 45 -7.32 -5.56 0.90
N TRP A 46 -6.69 -6.55 1.51
CA TRP A 46 -7.06 -7.07 2.83
C TRP A 46 -5.82 -7.32 3.68
N HIS A 47 -6.04 -7.76 4.91
CA HIS A 47 -4.96 -8.17 5.80
C HIS A 47 -5.23 -9.55 6.42
N SER A 48 -4.17 -10.28 6.72
CA SER A 48 -4.20 -11.52 7.49
C SER A 48 -3.17 -11.44 8.63
N GLU A 49 -3.34 -12.30 9.63
CA GLU A 49 -2.25 -12.61 10.56
C GLU A 49 -1.46 -13.77 9.97
N SER A 50 -0.12 -13.69 9.98
CA SER A 50 0.70 -14.82 9.56
C SER A 50 0.41 -16.02 10.46
N GLU A 51 0.08 -17.17 9.87
CA GLU A 51 0.09 -18.41 10.63
C GLU A 51 1.52 -18.69 11.12
N PRO A 52 1.70 -19.24 12.33
CA PRO A 52 2.99 -19.71 12.77
C PRO A 52 3.36 -20.97 11.95
N GLU A 53 3.96 -20.77 10.78
CA GLU A 53 4.71 -21.83 10.12
C GLU A 53 5.79 -22.33 11.10
N SER A 54 5.97 -23.66 11.15
CA SER A 54 6.78 -24.44 12.09
C SER A 54 8.30 -24.16 12.11
N SER A 55 8.72 -22.91 11.95
CA SER A 55 10.10 -22.47 12.07
C SER A 55 10.18 -21.25 13.00
N GLY A 56 10.39 -21.49 14.30
CA GLY A 56 11.16 -20.69 15.26
C GLY A 56 10.97 -19.16 15.40
N SER A 57 10.16 -18.51 14.58
CA SER A 57 10.01 -17.05 14.52
C SER A 57 8.96 -16.61 15.54
N ARG A 58 9.42 -16.16 16.69
CA ARG A 58 8.59 -15.77 17.86
C ARG A 58 7.74 -14.50 17.65
N ARG A 59 7.60 -13.96 16.43
CA ARG A 59 6.79 -12.75 16.18
C ARG A 59 5.74 -13.02 15.09
N LYS A 60 4.48 -13.15 15.53
CA LYS A 60 3.30 -13.10 14.66
C LYS A 60 3.34 -11.80 13.86
N GLY A 61 3.50 -11.91 12.55
CA GLY A 61 3.43 -10.77 11.64
C GLY A 61 2.00 -10.51 11.19
N ARG A 62 1.73 -9.30 10.72
CA ARG A 62 0.52 -8.99 9.94
C ARG A 62 0.91 -8.83 8.50
N GLU A 63 0.11 -9.37 7.61
CA GLU A 63 0.35 -9.31 6.18
C GLU A 63 -0.68 -8.38 5.54
N ILE A 64 -0.24 -7.68 4.51
CA ILE A 64 -1.09 -6.93 3.61
C ILE A 64 -1.08 -7.68 2.28
N TRP A 65 -2.26 -8.05 1.84
CA TRP A 65 -2.49 -8.81 0.61
C TRP A 65 -3.34 -7.98 -0.35
N ALA A 66 -3.18 -8.24 -1.64
CA ALA A 66 -3.99 -7.60 -2.66
C ALA A 66 -4.20 -8.51 -3.87
N ILE A 67 -5.28 -8.24 -4.62
CA ILE A 67 -5.36 -8.64 -6.02
C ILE A 67 -4.54 -7.64 -6.84
N TRP A 68 -3.46 -8.08 -7.46
CA TRP A 68 -2.66 -7.26 -8.36
C TRP A 68 -2.68 -7.88 -9.76
N ARG A 69 -3.19 -7.13 -10.74
CA ARG A 69 -3.36 -7.60 -12.13
C ARG A 69 -4.10 -8.95 -12.25
N GLY A 70 -5.08 -9.17 -11.38
CA GLY A 70 -5.88 -10.38 -11.34
C GLY A 70 -5.31 -11.53 -10.50
N GLU A 71 -4.11 -11.36 -9.92
CA GLU A 71 -3.47 -12.39 -9.09
C GLU A 71 -3.41 -11.97 -7.62
N GLU A 72 -3.68 -12.90 -6.71
CA GLU A 72 -3.46 -12.71 -5.28
C GLU A 72 -1.96 -12.59 -4.98
N ARG A 73 -1.58 -11.53 -4.27
CA ARG A 73 -0.18 -11.24 -3.92
C ARG A 73 -0.06 -10.72 -2.49
N MET A 74 0.85 -11.32 -1.71
CA MET A 74 1.31 -10.75 -0.45
C MET A 74 2.22 -9.56 -0.77
N LEU A 75 1.76 -8.36 -0.45
CA LEU A 75 2.50 -7.13 -0.73
C LEU A 75 3.58 -6.89 0.33
N LEU A 76 3.24 -7.11 1.60
CA LEU A 76 4.12 -6.78 2.72
C LEU A 76 3.74 -7.55 3.99
N ARG A 77 4.74 -8.01 4.74
CA ARG A 77 4.60 -8.45 6.13
C ARG A 77 5.19 -7.41 7.09
N VAL A 78 4.44 -7.07 8.13
CA VAL A 78 4.81 -6.06 9.14
C VAL A 78 4.60 -6.63 10.54
N THR A 79 5.66 -6.66 11.35
CA THR A 79 5.58 -7.10 12.75
C THR A 79 5.21 -5.98 13.72
N ASP A 80 5.48 -4.73 13.34
CA ASP A 80 5.13 -3.55 14.13
C ASP A 80 3.65 -3.18 13.89
N LYS A 81 2.84 -3.23 14.95
CA LYS A 81 1.39 -2.97 14.88
C LYS A 81 1.06 -1.53 14.49
N THR A 82 1.85 -0.56 14.96
CA THR A 82 1.65 0.86 14.66
C THR A 82 1.94 1.13 13.20
N ARG A 83 3.09 0.65 12.72
CA ARG A 83 3.50 0.72 11.32
C ARG A 83 2.49 0.05 10.40
N PHE A 84 2.03 -1.16 10.76
CA PHE A 84 0.97 -1.86 10.03
C PHE A 84 -0.28 -0.98 9.91
N GLY A 85 -0.78 -0.44 11.02
CA GLY A 85 -1.98 0.38 11.03
C GLY A 85 -1.85 1.65 10.19
N GLN A 86 -0.67 2.28 10.19
CA GLN A 86 -0.40 3.46 9.36
C GLN A 86 -0.41 3.12 7.87
N ILE A 87 0.30 2.06 7.46
CA ILE A 87 0.38 1.64 6.06
C ILE A 87 -0.99 1.20 5.56
N TYR A 88 -1.67 0.31 6.29
CA TYR A 88 -2.96 -0.23 5.88
C TYR A 88 -4.02 0.87 5.71
N ARG A 89 -4.12 1.79 6.68
CA ARG A 89 -5.06 2.92 6.57
C ARG A 89 -4.67 3.89 5.45
N ALA A 90 -3.39 4.09 5.18
CA ALA A 90 -2.97 4.92 4.04
C ALA A 90 -3.40 4.29 2.71
N ILE A 91 -3.26 2.97 2.56
CA ILE A 91 -3.71 2.24 1.36
C ILE A 91 -5.23 2.35 1.22
N GLN A 92 -5.98 1.96 2.25
CA GLN A 92 -7.45 2.00 2.24
C GLN A 92 -7.98 3.40 1.91
N ARG A 93 -7.44 4.43 2.57
CA ARG A 93 -7.80 5.83 2.28
C ARG A 93 -7.53 6.22 0.83
N THR A 94 -6.44 5.72 0.25
CA THR A 94 -6.12 6.04 -1.14
C THR A 94 -7.09 5.36 -2.09
N LEU A 95 -7.48 4.10 -1.82
CA LEU A 95 -8.48 3.37 -2.61
C LEU A 95 -9.88 3.97 -2.48
N GLU A 96 -10.27 4.43 -1.28
CA GLU A 96 -11.54 5.12 -1.04
C GLU A 96 -11.62 6.47 -1.77
N GLN A 97 -10.51 7.21 -1.85
CA GLN A 97 -10.46 8.54 -2.47
C GLN A 97 -10.23 8.52 -3.98
N HIS A 98 -9.71 7.41 -4.48
CA HIS A 98 -9.46 7.18 -5.90
C HIS A 98 -10.10 5.84 -6.30
N PRO A 99 -11.44 5.74 -6.21
CA PRO A 99 -12.15 4.57 -6.70
C PRO A 99 -11.88 4.44 -8.19
N ARG A 100 -11.72 3.18 -8.62
CA ARG A 100 -11.52 2.80 -10.02
C ARG A 100 -12.63 3.30 -10.94
#